data_AF-A0A520D3B8-F1
#
_entry.id   AF-A0A520D3B8-F1
#
_cell.length_a   1.000
_cell.length_b   1.000
_cell.length_c   1.000
_cell.angle_alpha   90.00
_cell.angle_beta   90.00
_cell.angle_gamma   90.00
#
_symmetry.space_group_name_H-M   'P 1'
#
loop_
_entity.id
_entity.type
_entity.pdbx_description
1 polymer ?
#
loop_
_entity_poly.entity_id
_entity_poly.type
_entity_poly.pdbx_seq_one_letter_code
_entity_poly.pdbx_strand_id
1 'polypeptide(L)'
;IFKTGQYFGEPALIINRKYLAYTIANKQSEIILVGRKQFFDLIETTPGFGINLIQTLSNRLFYKSMMLEELANEKAEHRLLTIINYLLHDIEVGDSLKVTRQDLADMTGLRVETVIREIKVLSNKGLIEVKRGKIIRSDKK
;
A
#
# COMPACT_ATOMS: atom_id res chain seq x y z
N ILE A 1 -5.09 -1.27 1.12
CA ILE A 1 -5.92 -1.84 0.02
C ILE A 1 -5.34 -3.19 -0.35
N PHE A 2 -6.18 -4.21 -0.54
CA PHE A 2 -5.75 -5.55 -0.96
C PHE A 2 -6.11 -5.79 -2.43
N LYS A 3 -5.21 -6.47 -3.16
CA LYS A 3 -5.37 -6.82 -4.58
C LYS A 3 -5.54 -8.33 -4.74
N THR A 4 -5.95 -8.77 -5.93
CA THR A 4 -6.01 -10.19 -6.30
C THR A 4 -4.69 -10.89 -5.95
N GLY A 5 -4.79 -12.07 -5.32
CA GLY A 5 -3.64 -12.86 -4.87
C GLY A 5 -3.06 -12.43 -3.51
N GLN A 6 -3.55 -11.34 -2.90
CA GLN A 6 -3.13 -10.94 -1.56
C GLN A 6 -4.11 -11.44 -0.50
N TYR A 7 -3.58 -11.95 0.61
CA TYR A 7 -4.36 -12.29 1.80
C TYR A 7 -4.41 -11.13 2.81
N PHE A 8 -5.41 -11.15 3.68
CA PHE A 8 -5.62 -10.18 4.76
C PHE A 8 -6.26 -10.85 5.98
N GLY A 9 -6.25 -10.16 7.12
CA GLY A 9 -6.81 -10.66 8.37
C GLY A 9 -5.85 -11.49 9.22
N GLU A 10 -4.69 -11.86 8.65
CA GLU A 10 -3.70 -12.71 9.28
C GLU A 10 -3.17 -12.19 10.63
N PRO A 11 -2.93 -10.88 10.88
CA PRO A 11 -2.29 -10.48 12.14
C PRO A 11 -3.22 -10.74 13.32
N ALA A 12 -4.51 -10.45 13.14
CA ALA A 12 -5.54 -10.66 14.16
C ALA A 12 -5.79 -12.17 14.41
N LEU A 13 -5.78 -12.98 13.35
CA LEU A 13 -5.89 -14.43 13.44
C LEU A 13 -4.71 -15.02 14.25
N ILE A 14 -3.48 -14.63 13.92
CA ILE A 14 -2.24 -15.11 14.56
C ILE A 14 -2.26 -14.82 16.06
N ILE A 15 -2.53 -13.57 16.45
CA ILE A 15 -2.49 -13.15 17.86
C ILE A 15 -3.80 -13.41 18.63
N ASN A 16 -4.77 -14.09 18.00
CA ASN A 16 -6.09 -14.37 18.56
C ASN A 16 -6.82 -13.12 19.07
N ARG A 17 -6.87 -12.06 18.26
CA ARG A 17 -7.61 -10.83 18.56
C ARG A 17 -8.72 -10.60 17.54
N LYS A 18 -9.69 -9.77 17.91
CA LYS A 18 -10.70 -9.28 16.97
C LYS A 18 -10.03 -8.44 15.88
N TYR A 19 -10.52 -8.59 14.65
CA TYR A 19 -10.08 -7.76 13.54
C TYR A 19 -10.52 -6.31 13.78
N LEU A 20 -9.59 -5.37 13.63
CA LEU A 20 -9.78 -3.97 14.06
C LEU A 20 -10.50 -3.09 13.02
N ALA A 21 -10.90 -3.65 11.88
CA ALA A 21 -11.46 -2.90 10.78
C ALA A 21 -12.53 -3.71 10.05
N TYR A 22 -13.37 -3.02 9.28
CA TYR A 22 -14.19 -3.65 8.27
C TYR A 22 -13.40 -3.82 6.97
N THR A 23 -13.75 -4.81 6.17
CA THR A 23 -13.25 -4.96 4.80
C THR A 23 -14.43 -4.88 3.87
N ILE A 24 -14.35 -3.96 2.90
CA ILE A 24 -15.41 -3.69 1.93
C ILE A 24 -14.84 -3.99 0.55
N ALA A 25 -15.56 -4.78 -0.24
CA ALA A 25 -15.21 -5.03 -1.63
C ALA A 25 -15.54 -3.78 -2.46
N ASN A 26 -14.53 -3.17 -3.09
CA ASN A 26 -14.70 -1.98 -3.94
C ASN A 26 -15.12 -2.32 -5.38
N LYS A 27 -15.12 -3.60 -5.75
CA LYS A 27 -15.56 -4.17 -7.02
C LYS A 27 -16.06 -5.60 -6.79
N GLN A 28 -16.70 -6.19 -7.79
CA GLN A 28 -17.05 -7.61 -7.76
C GLN A 28 -15.78 -8.43 -7.49
N SER A 29 -15.80 -9.19 -6.41
CA SER A 29 -14.64 -9.90 -5.89
C SER A 29 -15.04 -11.27 -5.37
N GLU A 30 -14.14 -12.24 -5.51
CA GLU A 30 -14.26 -13.56 -4.89
C GLU A 30 -13.28 -13.64 -3.72
N ILE A 31 -13.73 -14.19 -2.60
CA ILE A 31 -12.95 -14.30 -1.37
C ILE A 31 -12.88 -15.77 -0.97
N ILE A 32 -11.67 -16.29 -0.85
CA ILE A 32 -11.42 -17.64 -0.32
C ILE A 32 -11.23 -17.53 1.19
N LEU A 33 -12.12 -18.16 1.94
CA LEU A 33 -12.05 -18.19 3.40
C LEU A 33 -11.10 -19.29 3.85
N VAL A 34 -10.11 -18.92 4.66
CA VAL A 34 -9.18 -19.86 5.31
C VAL A 34 -9.43 -19.83 6.81
N GLY A 35 -9.88 -20.95 7.36
CA GLY A 35 -10.11 -21.09 8.80
C GLY A 35 -8.80 -21.08 9.59
N ARG A 36 -8.90 -20.77 10.89
CA ARG A 36 -7.73 -20.69 11.80
C ARG A 36 -6.87 -21.94 11.74
N LYS A 37 -7.49 -23.12 11.85
CA LYS A 37 -6.77 -24.41 11.83
C LYS A 37 -6.00 -24.58 10.53
N GLN A 38 -6.70 -24.42 9.39
CA GLN A 38 -6.09 -24.55 8.07
C GLN A 38 -4.95 -23.55 7.83
N PHE A 39 -5.07 -22.34 8.38
CA PHE A 39 -4.00 -21.34 8.27
C PHE A 39 -2.73 -21.75 9.02
N PHE A 40 -2.86 -22.29 10.24
CA PHE A 40 -1.69 -22.80 10.98
C PHE A 40 -1.15 -24.07 10.35
N ASP A 41 -2.01 -24.96 9.85
CA ASP A 41 -1.59 -26.14 9.08
C ASP A 41 -0.75 -25.73 7.86
N LEU A 42 -1.11 -24.65 7.15
CA LEU A 42 -0.32 -24.12 6.03
C LEU A 42 1.07 -23.63 6.46
N ILE A 43 1.17 -23.00 7.64
CA ILE A 43 2.47 -22.54 8.18
C ILE A 43 3.39 -23.73 8.47
N GLU A 44 2.85 -24.80 9.04
CA GLU A 44 3.62 -25.96 9.44
C GLU A 44 3.98 -26.89 8.27
N THR A 45 3.09 -27.02 7.29
CA THR A 45 3.20 -28.04 6.24
C THR A 45 3.65 -27.52 4.89
N THR A 46 3.53 -26.21 4.62
CA THR A 46 3.90 -25.64 3.31
C THR A 46 5.28 -24.99 3.37
N PRO A 47 6.32 -25.59 2.74
CA PRO A 47 7.66 -25.02 2.75
C PRO A 47 7.67 -23.58 2.21
N GLY A 48 8.34 -22.68 2.93
CA GLY A 48 8.47 -21.28 2.55
C GLY A 48 7.25 -20.40 2.84
N PHE A 49 6.06 -20.96 3.13
CA PHE A 49 4.89 -20.14 3.44
C PHE A 49 5.10 -19.26 4.68
N GLY A 50 5.66 -19.82 5.75
CA GLY A 50 5.97 -19.05 6.97
C GLY A 50 6.94 -17.89 6.74
N ILE A 51 7.97 -18.09 5.91
CA ILE A 51 8.94 -17.02 5.56
C ILE A 51 8.25 -15.93 4.73
N ASN A 52 7.47 -16.32 3.72
CA ASN A 52 6.72 -15.39 2.89
C ASN A 52 5.71 -14.57 3.73
N LEU A 53 5.09 -15.21 4.72
CA LEU A 53 4.19 -14.56 5.69
C LEU A 53 4.94 -13.52 6.54
N ILE A 54 6.09 -13.88 7.10
CA ILE A 54 6.93 -12.98 7.89
C ILE A 54 7.37 -11.78 7.03
N GLN A 55 7.88 -12.00 5.83
CA GLN A 55 8.28 -10.92 4.91
C GLN A 55 7.10 -9.99 4.60
N THR A 56 5.92 -10.54 4.34
CA THR A 56 4.71 -9.76 4.06
C THR A 56 4.31 -8.91 5.27
N LEU A 57 4.33 -9.48 6.48
CA LEU A 57 4.03 -8.77 7.71
C LEU A 57 5.07 -7.68 8.03
N SER A 58 6.35 -7.96 7.84
CA SER A 58 7.44 -7.01 8.03
C SER A 58 7.33 -5.82 7.08
N ASN A 59 7.05 -6.07 5.79
CA ASN A 59 6.83 -4.99 4.81
C ASN A 59 5.62 -4.12 5.18
N ARG A 60 4.51 -4.75 5.62
CA ARG A 60 3.31 -4.03 6.10
C ARG A 60 3.61 -3.20 7.35
N LEU A 61 4.40 -3.72 8.28
CA LEU A 61 4.79 -3.01 9.48
C LEU A 61 5.68 -1.81 9.15
N PHE A 62 6.72 -2.01 8.34
CA PHE A 62 7.62 -0.95 7.88
C PHE A 62 6.85 0.19 7.20
N TYR A 63 5.98 -0.16 6.26
CA TYR A 63 5.10 0.80 5.58
C TYR A 63 4.26 1.62 6.57
N LYS A 64 3.64 0.96 7.55
CA LYS A 64 2.79 1.63 8.55
C LYS A 64 3.61 2.55 9.46
N SER A 65 4.81 2.13 9.87
CA SER A 65 5.70 2.96 10.68
C SER A 65 6.15 4.22 9.93
N MET A 66 6.58 4.07 8.67
CA MET A 66 6.93 5.20 7.80
C MET A 66 5.76 6.18 7.66
N MET A 67 4.56 5.68 7.37
CA MET A 67 3.39 6.54 7.24
C MET A 67 2.97 7.20 8.55
N LEU A 68 3.17 6.55 9.70
CA LEU A 68 2.83 7.13 11.00
C LEU A 68 3.69 8.37 11.31
N GLU A 69 4.97 8.35 10.95
CA GLU A 69 5.86 9.51 11.05
C GLU A 69 5.40 10.65 10.13
N GLU A 70 5.05 10.33 8.89
CA GLU A 70 4.53 11.30 7.92
C GLU A 70 3.16 11.88 8.29
N LEU A 71 2.35 11.14 9.04
CA LEU A 71 1.07 11.63 9.57
C LEU A 71 1.27 12.67 10.68
N ALA A 72 2.36 12.56 11.45
CA ALA A 72 2.74 13.57 12.45
C ALA A 72 3.32 14.84 11.81
N ASN A 73 3.81 14.76 10.56
CA ASN A 73 4.29 15.90 9.79
C ASN A 73 3.11 16.63 9.11
N GLU A 74 3.02 17.96 9.24
CA GLU A 74 1.86 18.75 8.82
C GLU A 74 1.77 19.01 7.30
N LYS A 75 2.79 18.65 6.53
CA LYS A 75 2.85 19.00 5.09
C LYS A 75 2.31 17.89 4.20
N ALA A 76 1.11 18.11 3.65
CA ALA A 76 0.47 17.21 2.68
C ALA A 76 1.36 16.89 1.46
N GLU A 77 2.13 17.86 0.98
CA GLU A 77 3.09 17.68 -0.11
C GLU A 77 4.16 16.64 0.22
N HIS A 78 4.76 16.73 1.41
CA HIS A 78 5.82 15.82 1.86
C HIS A 78 5.29 14.39 1.99
N ARG A 79 4.16 14.23 2.68
CA ARG A 79 3.49 12.94 2.85
C ARG A 79 3.17 12.29 1.51
N LEU A 80 2.69 13.07 0.54
CA LEU A 80 2.35 12.57 -0.78
C LEU A 80 3.61 12.19 -1.59
N LEU A 81 4.69 12.94 -1.46
CA LEU A 81 5.96 12.61 -2.10
C LEU A 81 6.57 11.33 -1.52
N THR A 82 6.59 11.19 -0.19
CA THR A 82 7.11 10.00 0.51
C THR A 82 6.40 8.74 0.03
N ILE A 83 5.06 8.74 -0.02
CA ILE A 83 4.30 7.58 -0.50
C ILE A 83 4.55 7.29 -1.98
N ILE A 84 4.64 8.32 -2.83
CA ILE A 84 4.89 8.13 -4.27
C ILE A 84 6.27 7.49 -4.47
N ASN A 85 7.30 8.01 -3.79
CA ASN A 85 8.66 7.47 -3.89
C ASN A 85 8.74 6.02 -3.40
N TYR A 86 8.09 5.72 -2.27
CA TYR A 86 7.99 4.36 -1.76
C TYR A 86 7.36 3.41 -2.80
N LEU A 87 6.25 3.81 -3.41
CA LEU A 87 5.54 3.00 -4.40
C LEU A 87 6.28 2.87 -5.74
N LEU A 88 7.11 3.84 -6.11
CA LEU A 88 7.93 3.77 -7.32
C LEU A 88 9.16 2.87 -7.15
N HIS A 89 9.56 2.54 -5.91
CA HIS A 89 10.77 1.76 -5.63
C HIS A 89 10.79 0.39 -6.33
N ASP A 90 9.65 -0.27 -6.44
CA ASP A 90 9.50 -1.60 -7.04
C ASP A 90 9.01 -1.59 -8.50
N ILE A 91 8.93 -0.40 -9.13
CA ILE A 91 8.42 -0.24 -10.51
C ILE A 91 9.60 -0.10 -11.47
N GLU A 92 9.57 -0.65 -12.68
CA GLU A 92 10.67 -0.44 -13.64
C GLU A 92 10.74 1.01 -14.13
N VAL A 93 11.93 1.46 -14.56
CA VAL A 93 12.07 2.82 -15.12
C VAL A 93 11.25 2.94 -16.40
N GLY A 94 10.47 4.02 -16.51
CA GLY A 94 9.54 4.23 -17.61
C GLY A 94 8.14 3.66 -17.38
N ASP A 95 7.96 2.79 -16.38
CA ASP A 95 6.66 2.23 -16.05
C ASP A 95 5.82 3.16 -15.17
N SER A 96 4.50 2.96 -15.25
CA SER A 96 3.52 3.78 -14.53
C SER A 96 3.03 3.13 -13.25
N LEU A 97 2.87 3.95 -12.23
CA LEU A 97 2.29 3.54 -10.96
C LEU A 97 0.80 3.20 -11.13
N LYS A 98 0.45 1.94 -10.83
CA LYS A 98 -0.91 1.39 -10.96
C LYS A 98 -1.75 1.64 -9.69
N VAL A 99 -1.96 2.93 -9.37
CA VAL A 99 -2.89 3.37 -8.31
C VAL A 99 -3.71 4.56 -8.79
N THR A 100 -4.89 4.70 -8.23
CA THR A 100 -5.78 5.84 -8.46
C THR A 100 -5.45 7.01 -7.54
N ARG A 101 -6.03 8.19 -7.81
CA ARG A 101 -5.93 9.33 -6.89
C ARG A 101 -6.63 9.05 -5.56
N GLN A 102 -7.71 8.28 -5.58
CA GLN A 102 -8.40 7.85 -4.36
C GLN A 102 -7.52 6.91 -3.54
N ASP A 103 -6.80 5.97 -4.17
CA ASP A 103 -5.88 5.09 -3.45
C ASP A 103 -4.80 5.89 -2.71
N LEU A 104 -4.24 6.93 -3.35
CA LEU A 104 -3.25 7.82 -2.72
C LEU A 104 -3.87 8.64 -1.58
N ALA A 105 -5.11 9.10 -1.74
CA ALA A 105 -5.85 9.80 -0.70
C ALA A 105 -6.05 8.91 0.53
N ASP A 106 -6.51 7.67 0.31
CA ASP A 106 -6.73 6.66 1.35
C ASP A 106 -5.42 6.28 2.06
N MET A 107 -4.29 6.20 1.33
CA MET A 107 -2.97 5.89 1.90
C MET A 107 -2.39 7.04 2.73
N THR A 108 -2.68 8.28 2.37
CA THR A 108 -2.09 9.48 3.00
C THR A 108 -3.02 10.15 4.03
N GLY A 109 -4.28 9.72 4.09
CA GLY A 109 -5.32 10.38 4.89
C GLY A 109 -5.67 11.78 4.36
N LEU A 110 -5.32 12.09 3.11
CA LEU A 110 -5.65 13.35 2.46
C LEU A 110 -7.00 13.24 1.75
N ARG A 111 -7.62 14.39 1.45
CA ARG A 111 -8.76 14.44 0.51
C ARG A 111 -8.26 14.21 -0.92
N VAL A 112 -9.08 13.59 -1.77
CA VAL A 112 -8.69 13.29 -3.15
C VAL A 112 -8.39 14.56 -3.96
N GLU A 113 -9.10 15.65 -3.68
CA GLU A 113 -8.86 16.97 -4.30
C GLU A 113 -7.49 17.54 -3.89
N THR A 114 -7.10 17.35 -2.62
CA THR A 114 -5.77 17.72 -2.13
C THR A 114 -4.71 16.92 -2.87
N VAL A 115 -4.87 15.60 -3.01
CA VAL A 115 -3.94 14.75 -3.77
C VAL A 115 -3.79 15.23 -5.21
N ILE A 116 -4.90 15.54 -5.89
CA ILE A 116 -4.86 16.03 -7.28
C ILE A 116 -4.08 17.35 -7.37
N ARG A 117 -4.31 18.28 -6.43
CA ARG A 117 -3.61 19.57 -6.38
C ARG A 117 -2.12 19.38 -6.11
N GLU A 118 -1.76 18.61 -5.08
CA GLU A 118 -0.36 18.41 -4.68
C GLU A 118 0.44 17.65 -5.74
N ILE A 119 -0.16 16.71 -6.48
CA ILE A 119 0.51 16.06 -7.62
C ILE A 119 0.89 17.06 -8.70
N LYS A 120 0.02 18.04 -8.98
CA LYS A 120 0.35 19.12 -9.93
C LYS A 120 1.50 19.98 -9.41
N VAL A 121 1.51 20.30 -8.11
CA VAL A 121 2.60 21.04 -7.47
C VAL A 121 3.93 20.27 -7.56
N LEU A 122 3.95 19.00 -7.15
CA LEU A 122 5.12 18.13 -7.20
C LEU A 122 5.66 17.96 -8.62
N SER A 123 4.77 17.80 -9.60
CA SER A 123 5.16 17.69 -11.01
C SER A 123 5.75 19.00 -11.55
N ASN A 124 5.17 20.15 -11.20
CA ASN A 124 5.70 21.46 -11.58
C ASN A 124 7.07 21.73 -10.96
N LYS A 125 7.33 21.20 -9.76
CA LYS A 125 8.64 21.26 -9.08
C LYS A 125 9.66 20.25 -9.65
N GLY A 126 9.24 19.37 -10.57
CA GLY A 126 10.09 18.32 -11.13
C GLY A 126 10.40 17.16 -10.19
N LEU A 127 9.69 17.06 -9.05
CA LEU A 127 9.90 16.02 -8.04
C LEU A 127 9.25 14.68 -8.43
N ILE A 128 8.25 14.72 -9.31
CA ILE A 128 7.60 13.53 -9.88
C ILE A 128 7.34 13.75 -11.38
N GLU A 129 7.39 12.68 -12.16
CA GLU A 129 7.01 12.71 -13.58
C GLU A 129 5.56 12.24 -13.76
N VAL A 130 4.74 13.02 -14.48
CA VAL A 130 3.35 12.66 -14.80
C VAL A 130 3.15 12.68 -16.33
N LYS A 131 2.80 11.53 -16.91
CA LYS A 131 2.47 11.39 -18.34
C LYS A 131 1.07 10.83 -18.52
N ARG A 132 0.25 11.51 -19.34
CA ARG A 132 -1.15 11.12 -19.63
C ARG A 132 -1.95 10.80 -18.36
N GLY A 133 -1.77 11.63 -17.32
CA GLY A 133 -2.44 11.47 -16.02
C GLY A 133 -1.87 10.40 -15.08
N LYS A 134 -0.83 9.65 -15.50
CA LYS A 134 -0.18 8.62 -14.68
C LYS A 134 1.17 9.08 -14.15
N ILE A 135 1.50 8.70 -12.93
CA ILE A 135 2.83 8.92 -12.34
C ILE A 135 3.78 7.87 -12.91
N ILE A 136 4.94 8.30 -13.40
CA ILE A 136 5.94 7.45 -14.07
C ILE A 136 7.21 7.40 -13.22
N ARG A 137 7.87 6.24 -13.14
CA ARG A 137 9.23 6.15 -12.59
C ARG A 137 10.22 6.76 -13.59
N SER A 138 10.82 7.88 -13.23
CA SER A 138 11.90 8.52 -13.98
C SER A 138 13.26 8.25 -13.33
N ASP A 139 14.33 8.17 -14.13
CA ASP A 139 15.72 8.03 -13.65
C ASP A 139 16.30 9.31 -13.00
N LYS A 140 15.51 10.39 -12.91
CA LYS A 140 15.99 11.65 -12.37
C LYS A 140 16.15 11.55 -10.85
N LYS A 141 17.42 11.61 -10.41
CA LYS A 141 17.85 11.88 -9.04
C LYS A 141 17.43 13.28 -8.59
#